data_AF-A0A5M5ME52-F1
#
_entry.id   AF-A0A5M5ME52-F1
#
_cell.length_a   1.000
_cell.length_b   1.000
_cell.length_c   1.000
_cell.angle_alpha   90.00
_cell.angle_beta   90.00
_cell.angle_gamma   90.00
#
_symmetry.space_group_name_H-M   'P 1'
#
loop_
_entity.id
_entity.type
_entity.pdbx_description
1 polymer ?
#
loop_
_entity_poly.entity_id
_entity_poly.type
_entity_poly.pdbx_seq_one_letter_code
_entity_poly.pdbx_strand_id
1 'polypeptide(L)'
;MNCNIMSKEVQEKSFHIRIAQPLAFTEVGAKHKNEDAIYPLLGAATHGDTLFMVCDGIGGLAGGDIASNTVCRSISTYLLNHAEFSFDVSLFNKALLHTYNELDRVSKDEIGSTLTFLKILNDSVFIAHLGDSRVYHIRPCRYEEESILFQTKDHSLVNELIDKGKITRREARGFGLNNTITKSIQSHCEKRYNATVYQTSDIQSGDYFFLCSDGVLEYVTNARLQHILCSDASDVDKMVQIEAICRDKSTDNYSAYLIRITESNLSLDRNTGAALDLKVEQLPRIDLIDNERTIPKILIGAIAGDIVGSYYEFVPMKSVDFPLFNGSSSHFTDDTVMTIANADWLLTSDSLLGIMQDYGNRYPSSYGSMFYEWLKADNPQPYNSWGNGSAMRVSPVGWAFNTLEETLEAAKQSAEVTHNHPEGIKGAQATAACIYLARTGKSKQKIKEYIETTFGYNLSRTCDEIRPTYYFNESCQGTVPESIIAFLESTDYESAIRLTISLGGDADTVGAITGGIAEAYYKEIPQYIREEVLKRLPNEFIDIMQRFYEMFVDKRIIKNSI
;
A
#
# COMPACT_ATOMS: atom_id res chain seq x y z
N MET A 1 34.34 -61.89 -19.21
CA MET A 1 34.32 -60.59 -18.50
C MET A 1 34.08 -59.52 -19.53
N ASN A 2 32.93 -58.85 -19.50
CA ASN A 2 32.82 -57.44 -19.83
C ASN A 2 31.44 -56.93 -19.42
N CYS A 3 31.49 -55.85 -18.64
CA CYS A 3 30.41 -55.16 -17.97
C CYS A 3 29.68 -54.28 -18.99
N ASN A 4 28.37 -54.47 -19.18
CA ASN A 4 27.55 -53.54 -19.96
C ASN A 4 26.97 -52.48 -19.00
N ILE A 5 27.53 -51.28 -19.08
CA ILE A 5 27.05 -50.08 -18.41
C ILE A 5 25.83 -49.57 -19.18
N MET A 6 24.68 -49.48 -18.50
CA MET A 6 23.52 -48.77 -19.02
C MET A 6 23.80 -47.26 -19.03
N SER A 7 23.97 -46.67 -20.20
CA SER A 7 23.89 -45.22 -20.39
C SER A 7 22.41 -44.81 -20.38
N LYS A 8 21.97 -44.13 -19.32
CA LYS A 8 20.74 -43.34 -19.34
C LYS A 8 20.99 -42.12 -20.23
N GLU A 9 20.40 -42.10 -21.42
CA GLU A 9 20.21 -40.87 -22.17
C GLU A 9 19.24 -39.98 -21.38
N VAL A 10 19.75 -38.86 -20.86
CA VAL A 10 18.94 -37.79 -20.30
C VAL A 10 18.39 -37.00 -21.49
N GLN A 11 17.09 -37.13 -21.77
CA GLN A 11 16.40 -36.17 -22.63
C GLN A 11 16.42 -34.81 -21.94
N GLU A 12 17.26 -33.89 -22.40
CA GLU A 12 17.19 -32.47 -22.07
C GLU A 12 15.81 -31.94 -22.52
N LYS A 13 14.90 -31.73 -21.57
CA LYS A 13 13.67 -30.98 -21.83
C LYS A 13 14.08 -29.55 -22.17
N SER A 14 13.92 -29.13 -23.42
CA SER A 14 14.08 -27.75 -23.84
C SER A 14 13.00 -26.87 -23.18
N PHE A 15 13.32 -26.24 -22.06
CA PHE A 15 12.45 -25.28 -21.39
C PHE A 15 12.25 -24.07 -22.32
N HIS A 16 11.00 -23.82 -22.72
CA HIS A 16 10.64 -22.63 -23.50
C HIS A 16 9.87 -21.67 -22.60
N ILE A 17 10.40 -20.47 -22.40
CA ILE A 17 9.75 -19.44 -21.59
C ILE A 17 8.46 -19.00 -22.29
N ARG A 18 7.34 -19.06 -21.56
CA ARG A 18 6.04 -18.51 -21.97
C ARG A 18 5.56 -17.51 -20.95
N ILE A 19 4.66 -16.64 -21.38
CA ILE A 19 4.08 -15.62 -20.51
C ILE A 19 2.56 -15.71 -20.48
N ALA A 20 1.98 -15.30 -19.36
CA ALA A 20 0.56 -14.97 -19.28
C ALA A 20 0.26 -13.72 -20.13
N GLN A 21 -1.01 -13.37 -20.25
CA GLN A 21 -1.42 -12.11 -20.88
C GLN A 21 -0.72 -10.93 -20.18
N PRO A 22 0.14 -10.15 -20.87
CA PRO A 22 0.82 -9.01 -20.26
C PRO A 22 -0.18 -7.93 -19.88
N LEU A 23 0.11 -7.24 -18.79
CA LEU A 23 -0.70 -6.14 -18.27
C LEU A 23 0.13 -4.86 -18.24
N ALA A 24 -0.51 -3.72 -18.50
CA ALA A 24 0.15 -2.42 -18.48
C ALA A 24 -0.82 -1.31 -18.09
N PHE A 25 -0.25 -0.20 -17.61
CA PHE A 25 -0.90 1.11 -17.55
C PHE A 25 0.08 2.17 -18.04
N THR A 26 -0.46 3.28 -18.53
CA THR A 26 0.33 4.46 -18.91
C THR A 26 -0.55 5.68 -18.76
N GLU A 27 -0.19 6.56 -17.83
CA GLU A 27 -1.03 7.66 -17.40
C GLU A 27 -0.24 8.96 -17.39
N VAL A 28 -0.92 10.04 -17.74
CA VAL A 28 -0.34 11.40 -17.74
C VAL A 28 -0.03 11.91 -16.33
N GLY A 29 -0.69 11.35 -15.32
CA GLY A 29 -0.56 11.79 -13.93
C GLY A 29 -0.79 13.29 -13.76
N ALA A 30 0.10 13.96 -13.03
CA ALA A 30 -0.01 15.39 -12.77
C ALA A 30 0.63 16.30 -13.84
N LYS A 31 1.23 15.72 -14.90
CA LYS A 31 1.80 16.49 -16.02
C LYS A 31 0.72 17.01 -16.96
N HIS A 32 1.09 17.94 -17.84
CA HIS A 32 0.22 18.41 -18.92
C HIS A 32 0.19 17.48 -20.13
N LYS A 33 1.17 16.58 -20.25
CA LYS A 33 1.34 15.66 -21.36
C LYS A 33 2.08 14.43 -20.83
N ASN A 34 1.70 13.24 -21.30
CA ASN A 34 2.41 12.03 -20.97
C ASN A 34 3.70 11.98 -21.80
N GLU A 35 4.85 11.99 -21.14
CA GLU A 35 6.17 11.91 -21.75
C GLU A 35 6.73 10.48 -21.73
N ASP A 36 5.96 9.52 -21.21
CA ASP A 36 6.26 8.09 -21.27
C ASP A 36 5.77 7.46 -22.56
N ALA A 37 6.49 6.43 -23.01
CA ALA A 37 6.06 5.53 -24.07
C ALA A 37 6.32 4.08 -23.66
N ILE A 38 5.40 3.18 -24.01
CA ILE A 38 5.52 1.75 -23.76
C ILE A 38 5.46 0.96 -25.07
N TYR A 39 6.13 -0.19 -25.11
CA TYR A 39 6.00 -1.17 -26.19
C TYR A 39 5.78 -2.57 -25.62
N PRO A 40 4.85 -3.38 -26.15
CA PRO A 40 3.83 -3.00 -27.14
C PRO A 40 2.93 -1.85 -26.64
N LEU A 41 2.03 -1.34 -27.48
CA LEU A 41 1.10 -0.31 -27.02
C LEU A 41 0.09 -0.88 -26.03
N LEU A 42 -0.50 -0.01 -25.20
CA LEU A 42 -1.53 -0.39 -24.23
C LEU A 42 -2.66 -1.17 -24.93
N GLY A 43 -2.98 -2.36 -24.42
CA GLY A 43 -4.00 -3.25 -24.99
C GLY A 43 -3.59 -4.02 -26.25
N ALA A 44 -2.39 -3.78 -26.82
CA ALA A 44 -1.89 -4.48 -28.00
C ALA A 44 -1.01 -5.70 -27.68
N ALA A 45 -0.41 -5.73 -26.49
CA ALA A 45 0.43 -6.84 -26.06
C ALA A 45 -0.37 -8.14 -25.91
N THR A 46 0.24 -9.26 -26.25
CA THR A 46 -0.33 -10.60 -26.18
C THR A 46 0.66 -11.57 -25.54
N HIS A 47 0.20 -12.77 -25.18
CA HIS A 47 1.06 -13.84 -24.68
C HIS A 47 2.11 -14.35 -25.68
N GLY A 48 2.02 -13.94 -26.96
CA GLY A 48 3.00 -14.26 -28.01
C GLY A 48 4.13 -13.23 -28.13
N ASP A 49 3.99 -12.07 -27.49
CA ASP A 49 5.01 -11.03 -27.52
C ASP A 49 6.21 -11.39 -26.67
N THR A 50 7.38 -10.98 -27.13
CA THR A 50 8.67 -11.29 -26.47
C THR A 50 9.47 -10.04 -26.16
N LEU A 51 9.05 -8.86 -26.62
CA LEU A 51 9.75 -7.59 -26.42
C LEU A 51 8.83 -6.65 -25.66
N PHE A 52 9.33 -6.11 -24.54
CA PHE A 52 8.64 -5.16 -23.70
C PHE A 52 9.56 -3.98 -23.37
N MET A 53 9.04 -2.76 -23.42
CA MET A 53 9.78 -1.55 -23.10
C MET A 53 8.92 -0.54 -22.36
N VAL A 54 9.57 0.22 -21.47
CA VAL A 54 9.09 1.50 -20.93
C VAL A 54 10.20 2.52 -21.20
N CYS A 55 9.82 3.68 -21.74
CA CYS A 55 10.72 4.78 -22.08
C CYS A 55 10.14 6.06 -21.49
N ASP A 56 10.88 6.72 -20.61
CA ASP A 56 10.50 7.99 -20.00
C ASP A 56 11.32 9.14 -20.64
N GLY A 57 10.62 10.19 -21.03
CA GLY A 57 11.15 11.32 -21.77
C GLY A 57 11.85 12.34 -20.88
N ILE A 58 13.12 12.63 -21.18
CA ILE A 58 13.95 13.60 -20.46
C ILE A 58 14.03 14.90 -21.27
N GLY A 59 13.48 16.01 -20.75
CA GLY A 59 13.59 17.32 -21.41
C GLY A 59 13.04 18.49 -20.60
N GLY A 60 13.90 19.42 -20.17
CA GLY A 60 13.51 20.65 -19.45
C GLY A 60 12.80 21.71 -20.31
N LEU A 61 12.64 21.47 -21.61
CA LEU A 61 11.84 22.24 -22.57
C LEU A 61 11.25 21.26 -23.60
N ALA A 62 10.00 21.50 -24.02
CA ALA A 62 9.14 20.66 -24.87
C ALA A 62 9.84 19.59 -25.73
N GLY A 63 9.58 18.30 -25.47
CA GLY A 63 9.99 17.21 -26.37
C GLY A 63 10.25 15.84 -25.74
N GLY A 64 9.99 15.65 -24.43
CA GLY A 64 10.16 14.35 -23.78
C GLY A 64 9.32 13.25 -24.43
N ASP A 65 8.05 13.56 -24.73
CA ASP A 65 7.15 12.64 -25.44
C ASP A 65 7.67 12.27 -26.84
N ILE A 66 8.29 13.21 -27.57
CA ILE A 66 8.86 12.95 -28.90
C ILE A 66 10.03 11.99 -28.75
N ALA A 67 10.88 12.20 -27.74
CA ALA A 67 12.04 11.35 -27.48
C ALA A 67 11.64 9.93 -27.10
N SER A 68 10.79 9.76 -26.08
CA SER A 68 10.36 8.43 -25.61
C SER A 68 9.64 7.63 -26.69
N ASN A 69 8.72 8.26 -27.44
CA ASN A 69 8.06 7.61 -28.57
C ASN A 69 9.04 7.25 -29.70
N THR A 70 10.02 8.10 -29.99
CA THR A 70 11.02 7.82 -31.02
C THR A 70 11.91 6.64 -30.63
N VAL A 71 12.38 6.61 -29.38
CA VAL A 71 13.19 5.51 -28.84
C VAL A 71 12.40 4.19 -28.89
N CYS A 72 11.20 4.20 -28.32
CA CYS A 72 10.35 3.01 -28.21
C CYS A 72 9.99 2.45 -29.60
N ARG A 73 9.61 3.33 -30.54
CA ARG A 73 9.28 2.94 -31.93
C ARG A 73 10.51 2.49 -32.73
N SER A 74 11.65 3.16 -32.61
CA SER A 74 12.84 2.86 -33.41
C SER A 74 13.45 1.52 -33.01
N ILE A 75 13.61 1.26 -31.71
CA ILE A 75 14.13 -0.03 -31.22
C ILE A 75 13.20 -1.18 -31.63
N SER A 76 11.90 -1.06 -31.36
CA SER A 76 10.93 -2.11 -31.70
C SER A 76 10.91 -2.40 -33.20
N THR A 77 10.83 -1.36 -34.04
CA THR A 77 10.83 -1.50 -35.50
C THR A 77 12.12 -2.12 -36.00
N TYR A 78 13.27 -1.69 -35.48
CA TYR A 78 14.57 -2.25 -35.86
C TYR A 78 14.62 -3.75 -35.54
N LEU A 79 14.22 -4.15 -34.34
CA LEU A 79 14.26 -5.56 -33.93
C LEU A 79 13.24 -6.42 -34.68
N LEU A 80 12.03 -5.90 -34.95
CA LEU A 80 11.02 -6.59 -35.77
C LEU A 80 11.51 -6.83 -37.21
N ASN A 81 12.17 -5.83 -37.80
CA ASN A 81 12.72 -5.92 -39.16
C ASN A 81 13.97 -6.81 -39.27
N HIS A 82 14.51 -7.26 -38.14
CA HIS A 82 15.66 -8.16 -38.05
C HIS A 82 15.31 -9.44 -37.26
N ALA A 83 14.03 -9.80 -37.19
CA ALA A 83 13.55 -10.95 -36.42
C ALA A 83 14.07 -12.30 -36.95
N GLU A 84 14.58 -12.33 -38.19
CA GLU A 84 15.26 -13.47 -38.80
C GLU A 84 16.64 -13.75 -38.19
N PHE A 85 17.24 -12.77 -37.51
CA PHE A 85 18.51 -12.93 -36.81
C PHE A 85 18.27 -13.37 -35.36
N SER A 86 19.16 -14.21 -34.83
CA SER A 86 19.18 -14.50 -33.40
C SER A 86 19.44 -13.23 -32.61
N PHE A 87 18.59 -12.95 -31.62
CA PHE A 87 18.80 -11.81 -30.75
C PHE A 87 20.04 -12.01 -29.87
N ASP A 88 20.92 -11.03 -29.84
CA ASP A 88 22.10 -10.97 -28.98
C ASP A 88 22.44 -9.51 -28.63
N VAL A 89 23.46 -9.34 -27.78
CA VAL A 89 23.98 -8.01 -27.40
C VAL A 89 24.42 -7.19 -28.62
N SER A 90 24.93 -7.83 -29.69
CA SER A 90 25.39 -7.14 -30.90
C SER A 90 24.23 -6.52 -31.67
N LEU A 91 23.16 -7.29 -31.91
CA LEU A 91 21.94 -6.82 -32.56
C LEU A 91 21.28 -5.71 -31.73
N PHE A 92 21.22 -5.87 -30.41
CA PHE A 92 20.73 -4.84 -29.50
C PHE A 92 21.55 -3.53 -29.59
N ASN A 93 22.88 -3.61 -29.56
CA ASN A 93 23.74 -2.43 -29.70
C ASN A 93 23.59 -1.74 -31.06
N LYS A 94 23.36 -2.51 -32.15
CA LYS A 94 23.04 -1.94 -33.46
C LYS A 94 21.68 -1.22 -33.44
N ALA A 95 20.68 -1.78 -32.78
CA ALA A 95 19.37 -1.14 -32.59
C ALA A 95 19.48 0.17 -31.78
N LEU A 96 20.29 0.18 -30.71
CA LEU A 96 20.58 1.39 -29.94
C LEU A 96 21.28 2.46 -30.78
N LEU A 97 22.31 2.10 -31.54
CA LEU A 97 23.01 3.03 -32.42
C LEU A 97 22.08 3.59 -33.50
N HIS A 98 21.25 2.74 -34.11
CA HIS A 98 20.24 3.18 -35.07
C HIS A 98 19.27 4.17 -34.44
N THR A 99 18.78 3.86 -33.24
CA THR A 99 17.85 4.69 -32.48
C THR A 99 18.44 6.04 -32.10
N TYR A 100 19.69 6.07 -31.66
CA TYR A 100 20.42 7.31 -31.39
C TYR A 100 20.46 8.21 -32.64
N ASN A 101 20.85 7.64 -33.79
CA ASN A 101 20.91 8.39 -35.04
C ASN A 101 19.52 8.89 -35.50
N GLU A 102 18.45 8.13 -35.25
CA GLU A 102 17.09 8.57 -35.55
C GLU A 102 16.64 9.71 -34.63
N LEU A 103 16.91 9.61 -33.33
CA LEU A 103 16.59 10.67 -32.37
C LEU A 103 17.32 11.99 -32.73
N ASP A 104 18.59 11.89 -33.12
CA ASP A 104 19.42 13.02 -33.56
C ASP A 104 18.87 13.73 -34.82
N ARG A 105 18.14 12.99 -35.67
CA ARG A 105 17.48 13.55 -36.87
C ARG A 105 16.14 14.19 -36.55
N VAL A 106 15.40 13.65 -35.59
CA VAL A 106 14.02 14.06 -35.28
C VAL A 106 13.97 15.43 -34.58
N SER A 107 14.99 15.78 -33.80
CA SER A 107 15.04 17.05 -33.08
C SER A 107 16.39 17.74 -33.16
N LYS A 108 16.36 19.06 -33.33
CA LYS A 108 17.54 19.92 -33.18
C LYS A 108 17.78 20.36 -31.74
N ASP A 109 16.76 20.22 -30.89
CA ASP A 109 16.83 20.53 -29.46
C ASP A 109 17.39 19.33 -28.69
N GLU A 110 18.00 19.58 -27.53
CA GLU A 110 18.53 18.53 -26.65
C GLU A 110 17.40 17.78 -25.95
N ILE A 111 16.88 16.74 -26.60
CA ILE A 111 15.87 15.83 -26.05
C ILE A 111 16.50 14.46 -25.76
N GLY A 112 15.97 13.76 -24.77
CA GLY A 112 16.43 12.41 -24.46
C GLY A 112 15.34 11.53 -23.89
N SER A 113 15.65 10.25 -23.75
CA SER A 113 14.77 9.27 -23.11
C SER A 113 15.59 8.27 -22.31
N THR A 114 15.02 7.80 -21.21
CA THR A 114 15.43 6.55 -20.56
C THR A 114 15.11 5.37 -21.48
N LEU A 115 15.65 4.19 -21.15
CA LEU A 115 15.26 2.93 -21.77
C LEU A 115 15.19 1.88 -20.67
N THR A 116 14.03 1.26 -20.53
CA THR A 116 13.80 0.07 -19.70
C THR A 116 13.36 -1.04 -20.64
N PHE A 117 14.22 -2.03 -20.88
CA PHE A 117 14.07 -3.01 -21.95
C PHE A 117 14.07 -4.43 -21.41
N LEU A 118 13.13 -5.25 -21.89
CA LEU A 118 13.09 -6.68 -21.63
C LEU A 118 12.82 -7.46 -22.93
N LYS A 119 13.66 -8.44 -23.22
CA LYS A 119 13.49 -9.40 -24.31
C LYS A 119 13.49 -10.82 -23.76
N ILE A 120 12.40 -11.54 -23.97
CA ILE A 120 12.27 -12.96 -23.67
C ILE A 120 12.88 -13.74 -24.83
N LEU A 121 13.86 -14.60 -24.50
CA LEU A 121 14.45 -15.57 -25.39
C LEU A 121 13.88 -16.96 -25.06
N ASN A 122 14.34 -18.00 -25.77
CA ASN A 122 13.80 -19.34 -25.56
C ASN A 122 14.04 -19.85 -24.12
N ASP A 123 15.25 -19.64 -23.59
CA ASP A 123 15.74 -20.20 -22.33
C ASP A 123 16.23 -19.16 -21.33
N SER A 124 16.15 -17.88 -21.68
CA SER A 124 16.66 -16.78 -20.87
C SER A 124 15.89 -15.48 -21.11
N VAL A 125 16.04 -14.53 -20.21
CA VAL A 125 15.51 -13.17 -20.35
C VAL A 125 16.69 -12.20 -20.38
N PHE A 126 16.67 -11.36 -21.41
CA PHE A 126 17.64 -10.29 -21.62
C PHE A 126 17.05 -8.96 -21.18
N ILE A 127 17.74 -8.27 -20.29
CA ILE A 127 17.36 -6.98 -19.74
C ILE A 127 18.42 -5.96 -20.11
N ALA A 128 18.00 -4.76 -20.51
CA ALA A 128 18.89 -3.64 -20.68
C ALA A 128 18.25 -2.36 -20.12
N HIS A 129 19.08 -1.47 -19.58
CA HIS A 129 18.58 -0.17 -19.11
C HIS A 129 19.54 1.01 -19.32
N LEU A 130 18.94 2.18 -19.47
CA LEU A 130 19.53 3.52 -19.48
C LEU A 130 18.62 4.44 -18.67
N GLY A 131 19.16 5.23 -17.76
CA GLY A 131 18.37 6.08 -16.86
C GLY A 131 18.08 5.45 -15.51
N ASP A 132 17.01 5.92 -14.89
CA ASP A 132 16.50 5.65 -13.54
C ASP A 132 15.13 4.95 -13.51
N SER A 133 14.48 4.78 -14.67
CA SER A 133 13.41 3.81 -14.86
C SER A 133 13.92 2.36 -14.64
N ARG A 134 13.06 1.44 -14.18
CA ARG A 134 13.51 0.19 -13.55
C ARG A 134 12.89 -1.08 -14.09
N VAL A 135 13.70 -2.15 -14.16
CA VAL A 135 13.25 -3.53 -14.34
C VAL A 135 13.44 -4.30 -13.03
N TYR A 136 12.42 -5.05 -12.64
CA TYR A 136 12.47 -6.02 -11.56
C TYR A 136 12.26 -7.44 -12.10
N HIS A 137 12.98 -8.41 -11.54
CA HIS A 137 12.69 -9.83 -11.65
C HIS A 137 12.34 -10.35 -10.25
N ILE A 138 11.12 -10.82 -10.10
CA ILE A 138 10.53 -11.18 -8.82
C ILE A 138 10.06 -12.63 -8.88
N ARG A 139 10.43 -13.41 -7.88
CA ARG A 139 9.94 -14.77 -7.66
C ARG A 139 9.06 -14.77 -6.42
N PRO A 140 7.73 -14.87 -6.58
CA PRO A 140 6.82 -14.91 -5.44
C PRO A 140 7.18 -16.04 -4.46
N CYS A 141 7.46 -15.68 -3.20
CA CYS A 141 7.65 -16.63 -2.11
C CYS A 141 6.80 -16.23 -0.89
N ARG A 142 6.29 -17.24 -0.16
CA ARG A 142 5.36 -17.04 0.98
C ARG A 142 6.05 -16.91 2.34
N TYR A 143 7.39 -16.93 2.38
CA TYR A 143 8.21 -16.93 3.60
C TYR A 143 9.23 -15.78 3.57
N GLU A 144 9.91 -15.54 4.69
CA GLU A 144 10.89 -14.46 5.01
C GLU A 144 12.10 -14.30 4.05
N GLU A 145 12.07 -14.89 2.85
CA GLU A 145 13.10 -14.78 1.82
C GLU A 145 12.89 -13.56 0.92
N GLU A 146 13.99 -12.98 0.41
CA GLU A 146 13.95 -11.83 -0.50
C GLU A 146 13.39 -12.23 -1.87
N SER A 147 12.16 -11.79 -2.19
CA SER A 147 11.47 -12.16 -3.43
C SER A 147 11.96 -11.42 -4.68
N ILE A 148 12.71 -10.32 -4.54
CA ILE A 148 13.33 -9.61 -5.68
C ILE A 148 14.67 -10.27 -5.96
N LEU A 149 14.75 -11.02 -7.06
CA LEU A 149 15.98 -11.68 -7.49
C LEU A 149 16.93 -10.71 -8.20
N PHE A 150 16.36 -9.73 -8.91
CA PHE A 150 17.12 -8.72 -9.62
C PHE A 150 16.33 -7.40 -9.71
N GLN A 151 17.06 -6.29 -9.64
CA GLN A 151 16.57 -4.97 -10.03
C GLN A 151 17.68 -4.18 -10.71
N THR A 152 17.33 -3.33 -11.68
CA THR A 152 18.30 -2.41 -12.28
C THR A 152 18.71 -1.32 -11.29
N LYS A 153 19.95 -0.84 -11.41
CA LYS A 153 20.47 0.28 -10.59
C LYS A 153 20.42 1.57 -11.38
N ASP A 154 19.85 2.61 -10.79
CA ASP A 154 19.64 3.88 -11.46
C ASP A 154 20.97 4.51 -11.89
N HIS A 155 21.03 4.98 -13.14
CA HIS A 155 22.14 5.77 -13.65
C HIS A 155 21.99 7.23 -13.22
N SER A 156 22.17 7.48 -11.93
CA SER A 156 22.11 8.83 -11.33
C SER A 156 23.48 9.31 -10.86
N LEU A 157 23.69 10.63 -10.89
CA LEU A 157 24.94 11.25 -10.45
C LEU A 157 25.22 10.93 -8.97
N VAL A 158 24.17 10.88 -8.16
CA VAL A 158 24.27 10.52 -6.74
C VAL A 158 24.77 9.09 -6.57
N ASN A 159 24.24 8.13 -7.33
CA ASN A 159 24.73 6.75 -7.29
C ASN A 159 26.20 6.65 -7.74
N GLU A 160 26.60 7.37 -8.79
CA GLU A 160 28.00 7.39 -9.21
C GLU A 160 28.94 7.97 -8.14
N LEU A 161 28.52 9.01 -7.42
CA LEU A 161 29.31 9.61 -6.35
C LEU A 161 29.43 8.65 -5.15
N ILE A 162 28.37 7.90 -4.83
CA ILE A 162 28.40 6.86 -3.81
C ILE A 162 29.35 5.74 -4.22
N ASP A 163 29.23 5.23 -5.44
CA ASP A 163 30.06 4.12 -5.95
C ASP A 163 31.55 4.50 -6.02
N LYS A 164 31.85 5.77 -6.32
CA LYS A 164 33.22 6.33 -6.29
C LYS A 164 33.71 6.66 -4.87
N GLY A 165 32.91 6.40 -3.84
CA GLY A 165 33.22 6.69 -2.43
C GLY A 165 33.37 8.18 -2.12
N LYS A 166 32.81 9.06 -2.95
CA LYS A 166 32.89 10.52 -2.81
C LYS A 166 31.88 11.06 -1.80
N ILE A 167 30.74 10.38 -1.67
CA ILE A 167 29.72 10.65 -0.65
C ILE A 167 29.23 9.31 -0.08
N THR A 168 28.81 9.32 1.17
CA THR A 168 28.12 8.18 1.79
C THR A 168 26.64 8.17 1.41
N ARG A 169 25.98 7.00 1.53
CA ARG A 169 24.51 6.90 1.36
C ARG A 169 23.73 7.82 2.31
N ARG A 170 24.30 8.16 3.47
CA ARG A 170 23.69 9.10 4.42
C ARG A 170 23.80 10.54 3.94
N GLU A 171 24.97 10.93 3.43
CA GLU A 171 25.20 12.27 2.87
C GLU A 171 24.37 12.50 1.60
N ALA A 172 24.20 11.47 0.77
CA ALA A 172 23.37 11.51 -0.43
C ALA A 172 21.92 11.99 -0.19
N ARG A 173 21.35 11.73 1.00
CA ARG A 173 19.97 12.13 1.34
C ARG A 173 19.77 13.65 1.47
N GLY A 174 20.85 14.44 1.56
CA GLY A 174 20.81 15.90 1.61
C GLY A 174 21.25 16.61 0.33
N PHE A 175 21.68 15.89 -0.70
CA PHE A 175 22.08 16.49 -1.98
C PHE A 175 20.87 16.57 -2.91
N GLY A 176 20.49 17.79 -3.33
CA GLY A 176 19.45 18.04 -4.35
C GLY A 176 19.86 17.62 -5.78
N LEU A 177 20.64 16.54 -5.92
CA LEU A 177 21.16 16.01 -7.19
C LEU A 177 20.52 14.68 -7.59
N ASN A 178 19.52 14.20 -6.84
CA ASN A 178 18.88 12.89 -7.05
C ASN A 178 18.33 12.73 -8.48
N ASN A 179 17.92 13.81 -9.13
CA ASN A 179 17.26 13.79 -10.44
C ASN A 179 18.24 13.98 -11.62
N THR A 180 19.56 13.90 -11.40
CA THR A 180 20.54 14.04 -12.49
C THR A 180 20.91 12.69 -13.09
N ILE A 181 20.33 12.36 -14.24
CA ILE A 181 20.60 11.13 -15.00
C ILE A 181 21.96 11.21 -15.71
N THR A 182 22.79 10.16 -15.59
CA THR A 182 24.13 10.09 -16.18
C THR A 182 24.21 9.27 -17.47
N LYS A 183 23.22 8.41 -17.72
CA LYS A 183 23.08 7.66 -18.98
C LYS A 183 21.64 7.71 -19.50
N SER A 184 21.48 8.05 -20.77
CA SER A 184 20.21 8.10 -21.49
C SER A 184 20.48 8.06 -23.00
N ILE A 185 19.45 7.82 -23.81
CA ILE A 185 19.54 8.04 -25.25
C ILE A 185 19.19 9.50 -25.48
N GLN A 186 20.18 10.34 -25.76
CA GLN A 186 20.03 11.79 -25.88
C GLN A 186 20.56 12.25 -27.22
N SER A 187 19.80 13.09 -27.94
CA SER A 187 20.26 13.73 -29.18
C SER A 187 21.50 14.59 -28.91
N HIS A 188 22.39 14.72 -29.89
CA HIS A 188 23.63 15.49 -29.81
C HIS A 188 24.62 15.02 -28.72
N CYS A 189 24.41 13.83 -28.13
CA CYS A 189 25.27 13.27 -27.07
C CYS A 189 25.66 11.79 -27.29
N GLU A 190 26.72 11.54 -28.06
CA GLU A 190 27.18 10.17 -28.39
C GLU A 190 27.69 9.34 -27.19
N LYS A 191 27.99 9.96 -26.04
CA LYS A 191 28.69 9.27 -24.94
C LYS A 191 27.78 8.62 -23.90
N ARG A 192 26.46 8.80 -24.00
CA ARG A 192 25.51 8.44 -22.92
C ARG A 192 24.61 7.23 -23.20
N TYR A 193 24.58 6.70 -24.42
CA TYR A 193 23.66 5.61 -24.81
C TYR A 193 24.18 4.18 -24.56
N ASN A 194 25.32 4.01 -23.88
CA ASN A 194 25.86 2.68 -23.56
C ASN A 194 25.06 2.01 -22.44
N ALA A 195 24.09 1.18 -22.83
CA ALA A 195 23.18 0.51 -21.91
C ALA A 195 23.90 -0.48 -20.99
N THR A 196 23.41 -0.57 -19.76
CA THR A 196 23.81 -1.64 -18.84
C THR A 196 22.92 -2.84 -19.12
N VAL A 197 23.52 -4.02 -19.28
CA VAL A 197 22.85 -5.24 -19.73
C VAL A 197 22.95 -6.30 -18.64
N TYR A 198 21.88 -7.06 -18.46
CA TYR A 198 21.79 -8.22 -17.58
C TYR A 198 21.05 -9.35 -18.31
N GLN A 199 21.49 -10.58 -18.16
CA GLN A 199 20.82 -11.75 -18.73
C GLN A 199 20.74 -12.84 -17.67
N THR A 200 19.57 -13.44 -17.51
CA THR A 200 19.35 -14.54 -16.57
C THR A 200 18.66 -15.72 -17.25
N SER A 201 19.09 -16.92 -16.90
CA SER A 201 18.42 -18.19 -17.22
C SER A 201 17.79 -18.83 -15.98
N ASP A 202 17.93 -18.23 -14.79
CA ASP A 202 17.24 -18.67 -13.57
C ASP A 202 15.81 -18.16 -13.59
N ILE A 203 14.95 -18.83 -14.36
CA ILE A 203 13.56 -18.42 -14.59
C ILE A 203 12.65 -19.57 -14.23
N GLN A 204 11.63 -19.29 -13.43
CA GLN A 204 10.63 -20.25 -12.98
C GLN A 204 9.22 -19.80 -13.34
N SER A 205 8.32 -20.77 -13.47
CA SER A 205 6.89 -20.46 -13.62
C SER A 205 6.38 -19.71 -12.39
N GLY A 206 5.59 -18.67 -12.63
CA GLY A 206 5.13 -17.77 -11.58
C GLY A 206 6.07 -16.58 -11.33
N ASP A 207 7.29 -16.58 -11.87
CA ASP A 207 8.14 -15.38 -11.83
C ASP A 207 7.45 -14.21 -12.52
N TYR A 208 7.67 -13.00 -12.02
CA TYR A 208 7.25 -11.76 -12.64
C TYR A 208 8.45 -10.96 -13.11
N PHE A 209 8.31 -10.36 -14.29
CA PHE A 209 9.09 -9.20 -14.67
C PHE A 209 8.20 -7.96 -14.63
N PHE A 210 8.66 -6.93 -13.93
CA PHE A 210 7.97 -5.65 -13.81
C PHE A 210 8.86 -4.53 -14.32
N LEU A 211 8.39 -3.80 -15.33
CA LEU A 211 9.08 -2.65 -15.93
C LEU A 211 8.29 -1.40 -15.55
N CYS A 212 8.94 -0.33 -15.10
CA CYS A 212 8.23 0.92 -14.78
C CYS A 212 9.10 2.17 -14.97
N SER A 213 8.45 3.30 -15.26
CA SER A 213 9.05 4.64 -15.20
C SER A 213 9.25 5.09 -13.75
N ASP A 214 9.97 6.19 -13.57
CA ASP A 214 10.30 6.76 -12.27
C ASP A 214 9.07 7.31 -11.52
N GLY A 215 8.04 7.80 -12.23
CA GLY A 215 6.76 8.18 -11.63
C GLY A 215 6.08 7.05 -10.84
N VAL A 216 6.30 5.79 -11.23
CA VAL A 216 5.87 4.63 -10.43
C VAL A 216 6.73 4.48 -9.16
N LEU A 217 8.02 4.72 -9.29
CA LEU A 217 9.01 4.57 -8.22
C LEU A 217 8.91 5.65 -7.14
N GLU A 218 8.24 6.77 -7.40
CA GLU A 218 7.96 7.82 -6.40
C GLU A 218 7.25 7.24 -5.16
N TYR A 219 6.34 6.27 -5.36
CA TYR A 219 5.47 5.75 -4.30
C TYR A 219 5.38 4.23 -4.22
N VAL A 220 5.80 3.49 -5.25
CA VAL A 220 5.86 2.03 -5.25
C VAL A 220 7.27 1.58 -4.87
N THR A 221 7.51 1.44 -3.56
CA THR A 221 8.79 0.96 -3.03
C THR A 221 8.99 -0.53 -3.31
N ASN A 222 10.24 -1.01 -3.23
CA ASN A 222 10.56 -2.44 -3.37
C ASN A 222 9.72 -3.33 -2.44
N ALA A 223 9.53 -2.92 -1.19
CA ALA A 223 8.73 -3.65 -0.22
C ALA A 223 7.24 -3.71 -0.63
N ARG A 224 6.68 -2.61 -1.14
CA ARG A 224 5.30 -2.60 -1.67
C ARG A 224 5.16 -3.47 -2.92
N LEU A 225 6.11 -3.35 -3.85
CA LEU A 225 6.11 -4.14 -5.07
C LEU A 225 6.20 -5.64 -4.76
N GLN A 226 7.08 -6.03 -3.83
CA GLN A 226 7.17 -7.40 -3.32
C GLN A 226 5.85 -7.84 -2.69
N HIS A 227 5.29 -7.05 -1.77
CA HIS A 227 4.04 -7.39 -1.11
C HIS A 227 2.91 -7.63 -2.11
N ILE A 228 2.73 -6.72 -3.08
CA ILE A 228 1.68 -6.85 -4.10
C ILE A 228 1.94 -8.08 -4.97
N LEU A 229 3.15 -8.24 -5.52
CA LEU A 229 3.43 -9.31 -6.49
C LEU A 229 3.54 -10.70 -5.86
N CYS A 230 3.86 -10.80 -4.57
CA CYS A 230 3.86 -12.04 -3.80
C CYS A 230 2.48 -12.40 -3.21
N SER A 231 1.48 -11.52 -3.31
CA SER A 231 0.13 -11.81 -2.86
C SER A 231 -0.57 -12.87 -3.73
N ASP A 232 -1.63 -13.46 -3.17
CA ASP A 232 -2.50 -14.40 -3.89
C ASP A 232 -3.52 -13.69 -4.81
N ALA A 233 -3.43 -12.38 -4.96
CA ALA A 233 -4.29 -11.61 -5.85
C ALA A 233 -4.07 -12.00 -7.33
N SER A 234 -5.09 -11.76 -8.17
CA SER A 234 -4.94 -11.96 -9.61
C SER A 234 -3.90 -10.98 -10.18
N ASP A 235 -3.28 -11.33 -11.31
CA ASP A 235 -2.31 -10.44 -11.99
C ASP A 235 -2.93 -9.07 -12.32
N VAL A 236 -4.24 -9.05 -12.65
CA VAL A 236 -5.00 -7.83 -12.93
C VAL A 236 -5.15 -6.99 -11.66
N ASP A 237 -5.56 -7.60 -10.55
CA ASP A 237 -5.71 -6.89 -9.29
C ASP A 237 -4.37 -6.34 -8.77
N LYS A 238 -3.27 -7.10 -8.97
CA LYS A 238 -1.91 -6.63 -8.67
C LYS A 238 -1.57 -5.36 -9.44
N MET A 239 -1.86 -5.33 -10.74
CA MET A 239 -1.62 -4.14 -11.56
C MET A 239 -2.51 -2.96 -11.18
N VAL A 240 -3.80 -3.21 -10.89
CA VAL A 240 -4.72 -2.17 -10.43
C VAL A 240 -4.26 -1.58 -9.09
N GLN A 241 -3.73 -2.40 -8.18
CA GLN A 241 -3.15 -1.92 -6.91
C GLN A 241 -1.93 -1.03 -7.14
N ILE A 242 -1.00 -1.45 -8.01
CA ILE A 242 0.19 -0.67 -8.35
C ILE A 242 -0.22 0.67 -8.98
N GLU A 243 -1.11 0.64 -9.97
CA GLU A 243 -1.60 1.84 -10.67
C GLU A 243 -2.32 2.80 -9.71
N ALA A 244 -3.16 2.27 -8.80
CA ALA A 244 -3.88 3.09 -7.84
C ALA A 244 -2.93 3.86 -6.91
N ILE A 245 -1.82 3.23 -6.49
CA ILE A 245 -0.79 3.91 -5.68
C ILE A 245 -0.21 5.10 -6.44
N CYS A 246 0.09 4.92 -7.74
CA CYS A 246 0.62 5.98 -8.58
C CYS A 246 -0.41 7.10 -8.79
N ARG A 247 -1.65 6.75 -9.12
CA ARG A 247 -2.72 7.72 -9.40
C ARG A 247 -3.04 8.65 -8.24
N ASP A 248 -2.97 8.16 -7.02
CA ASP A 248 -3.36 8.94 -5.84
C ASP A 248 -2.24 9.90 -5.38
N LYS A 249 -0.98 9.65 -5.77
CA LYS A 249 0.19 10.28 -5.14
C LYS A 249 1.22 10.83 -6.10
N SER A 250 1.37 10.24 -7.29
CA SER A 250 2.43 10.60 -8.23
C SER A 250 2.27 12.03 -8.73
N THR A 251 3.37 12.78 -8.65
CA THR A 251 3.45 14.14 -9.19
C THR A 251 3.98 14.16 -10.63
N ASP A 252 4.28 12.99 -11.17
CA ASP A 252 4.81 12.77 -12.51
C ASP A 252 3.79 12.01 -13.39
N ASN A 253 4.13 11.78 -14.66
CA ASN A 253 3.48 10.75 -15.46
C ASN A 253 4.07 9.38 -15.07
N TYR A 254 3.30 8.31 -15.27
CA TYR A 254 3.71 6.99 -14.81
C TYR A 254 3.21 5.88 -15.72
N SER A 255 4.09 4.92 -15.98
CA SER A 255 3.83 3.80 -16.88
C SER A 255 4.50 2.53 -16.38
N ALA A 256 3.84 1.39 -16.56
CA ALA A 256 4.41 0.11 -16.20
C ALA A 256 3.91 -1.06 -17.06
N TYR A 257 4.69 -2.12 -17.06
CA TYR A 257 4.36 -3.45 -17.59
C TYR A 257 4.57 -4.51 -16.52
N LEU A 258 3.61 -5.43 -16.39
CA LEU A 258 3.72 -6.66 -15.60
C LEU A 258 3.61 -7.89 -16.51
N ILE A 259 4.62 -8.75 -16.42
CA ILE A 259 4.78 -9.92 -17.27
C ILE A 259 5.00 -11.13 -16.37
N ARG A 260 4.03 -12.06 -16.31
CA ARG A 260 4.15 -13.29 -15.53
C ARG A 260 4.63 -14.45 -16.40
N ILE A 261 5.65 -15.16 -15.96
CA ILE A 261 6.15 -16.39 -16.59
C ILE A 261 5.19 -17.56 -16.29
N THR A 262 4.95 -18.41 -17.28
CA THR A 262 4.06 -19.58 -17.20
C THR A 262 4.72 -20.83 -17.78
N GLU A 263 4.27 -22.01 -17.37
CA GLU A 263 4.78 -23.28 -17.89
C GLU A 263 4.33 -23.59 -19.33
N SER A 264 5.16 -24.33 -20.06
CA SER A 264 4.79 -24.94 -21.33
C SER A 264 4.02 -26.25 -21.10
N ASN A 265 2.69 -26.23 -21.08
CA ASN A 265 1.93 -27.47 -21.27
C ASN A 265 1.94 -27.86 -22.76
N LEU A 266 2.89 -28.71 -23.14
CA LEU A 266 2.81 -29.52 -24.36
C LEU A 266 2.55 -30.97 -23.97
N SER A 267 1.30 -31.27 -23.61
CA SER A 267 0.73 -32.60 -23.84
C SER A 267 -0.10 -32.54 -25.12
N LEU A 268 0.53 -32.94 -26.22
CA LEU A 268 -0.16 -33.30 -27.46
C LEU A 268 -0.98 -34.57 -27.20
N ASP A 269 -2.23 -34.44 -26.79
CA ASP A 269 -3.20 -35.54 -26.96
C ASP A 269 -3.65 -35.57 -28.42
N ARG A 270 -2.81 -36.21 -29.27
CA ARG A 270 -3.27 -36.78 -30.53
C ARG A 270 -3.95 -38.11 -30.20
N ASN A 271 -5.24 -38.08 -29.88
CA ASN A 271 -6.22 -39.09 -30.27
C ASN A 271 -7.54 -38.89 -29.50
N THR A 272 -8.48 -38.19 -30.13
CA THR A 272 -9.84 -38.69 -30.33
C THR A 272 -10.55 -37.71 -31.25
N GLY A 273 -10.73 -38.12 -32.50
CA GLY A 273 -11.62 -37.43 -33.42
C GLY A 273 -13.06 -37.65 -32.99
N ALA A 274 -13.80 -36.57 -32.79
CA ALA A 274 -15.24 -36.50 -33.00
C ALA A 274 -15.63 -35.02 -33.06
N ALA A 275 -16.12 -34.59 -34.22
CA ALA A 275 -16.89 -33.37 -34.33
C ALA A 275 -18.19 -33.53 -33.54
N LEU A 276 -18.57 -32.55 -32.73
CA LEU A 276 -19.96 -32.38 -32.33
C LEU A 276 -20.25 -30.91 -32.00
N ASP A 277 -21.21 -30.39 -32.76
CA ASP A 277 -21.96 -29.17 -32.50
C ASP A 277 -22.36 -29.06 -31.02
N LEU A 278 -22.16 -27.87 -30.45
CA LEU A 278 -22.81 -27.49 -29.19
C LEU A 278 -23.68 -26.26 -29.41
N LYS A 279 -24.97 -26.55 -29.39
CA LYS A 279 -26.11 -25.64 -29.31
C LYS A 279 -25.96 -24.69 -28.13
N VAL A 280 -26.46 -23.48 -28.33
CA VAL A 280 -26.85 -22.54 -27.27
C VAL A 280 -27.94 -23.21 -26.43
N GLU A 281 -27.56 -23.80 -25.30
CA GLU A 281 -28.48 -24.14 -24.22
C GLU A 281 -28.28 -23.16 -23.07
N GLN A 282 -29.40 -22.55 -22.66
CA GLN A 282 -29.50 -21.70 -21.49
C GLN A 282 -28.99 -22.46 -20.26
N LEU A 283 -27.88 -21.99 -19.70
CA LEU A 283 -27.39 -22.47 -18.42
C LEU A 283 -28.34 -22.04 -17.30
N PRO A 284 -28.59 -22.92 -16.32
CA PRO A 284 -29.50 -22.65 -15.21
C PRO A 284 -28.94 -21.49 -14.36
N ARG A 285 -29.85 -20.72 -13.74
CA ARG A 285 -29.48 -19.82 -12.63
C ARG A 285 -28.77 -20.65 -11.58
N ILE A 286 -27.45 -20.54 -11.53
CA ILE A 286 -26.66 -20.87 -10.37
C ILE A 286 -26.73 -19.62 -9.52
N ASP A 287 -27.40 -19.72 -8.38
CA ASP A 287 -27.38 -18.67 -7.37
C ASP A 287 -25.91 -18.31 -7.08
N LEU A 288 -25.61 -17.02 -7.23
CA LEU A 288 -24.35 -16.40 -6.87
C LEU A 288 -24.03 -16.82 -5.43
N ILE A 289 -23.01 -17.67 -5.25
CA ILE A 289 -22.38 -17.78 -3.95
C ILE A 289 -21.62 -16.46 -3.78
N ASP A 290 -22.15 -15.62 -2.89
CA ASP A 290 -21.55 -14.38 -2.41
C ASP A 290 -20.04 -14.54 -2.18
N ASN A 291 -19.23 -13.93 -3.06
CA ASN A 291 -17.89 -13.51 -2.67
C ASN A 291 -18.04 -12.16 -1.96
N GLU A 292 -18.58 -12.19 -0.74
CA GLU A 292 -18.37 -11.13 0.23
C GLU A 292 -16.85 -10.94 0.36
N ARG A 293 -16.32 -9.82 -0.15
CA ARG A 293 -15.12 -9.23 0.49
C ARG A 293 -15.45 -9.22 1.97
N THR A 294 -14.67 -9.93 2.79
CA THR A 294 -14.91 -9.96 4.22
C THR A 294 -14.83 -8.53 4.73
N ILE A 295 -16.00 -7.97 5.05
CA ILE A 295 -16.13 -6.63 5.60
C ILE A 295 -15.39 -6.63 6.94
N PRO A 296 -14.46 -5.68 7.19
CA PRO A 296 -13.77 -5.61 8.47
C PRO A 296 -14.78 -5.60 9.62
N LYS A 297 -14.62 -6.52 10.57
CA LYS A 297 -15.64 -6.73 11.60
C LYS A 297 -15.41 -5.90 12.86
N ILE A 298 -14.22 -5.35 13.03
CA ILE A 298 -13.78 -4.56 14.18
C ILE A 298 -13.01 -3.31 13.72
N LEU A 299 -12.79 -2.37 14.64
CA LEU A 299 -12.20 -1.05 14.45
C LEU A 299 -13.07 -0.05 13.68
N ILE A 300 -14.11 -0.52 12.97
CA ILE A 300 -15.11 0.36 12.34
C ILE A 300 -15.77 1.25 13.39
N GLY A 301 -15.96 0.73 14.60
CA GLY A 301 -16.55 1.47 15.71
C GLY A 301 -15.82 2.77 16.05
N ALA A 302 -14.51 2.70 16.21
CA ALA A 302 -13.70 3.88 16.50
C ALA A 302 -13.69 4.84 15.29
N ILE A 303 -13.48 4.29 14.11
CA ILE A 303 -13.37 5.08 12.86
C ILE A 303 -14.67 5.80 12.51
N ALA A 304 -15.84 5.19 12.73
CA ALA A 304 -17.11 5.88 12.51
C ALA A 304 -17.29 7.03 13.50
N GLY A 305 -16.83 6.86 14.74
CA GLY A 305 -16.87 7.93 15.74
C GLY A 305 -16.07 9.15 15.33
N ASP A 306 -14.83 8.93 14.88
CA ASP A 306 -13.98 9.96 14.25
C ASP A 306 -14.71 10.62 13.07
N ILE A 307 -15.09 9.86 12.04
CA ILE A 307 -15.68 10.40 10.82
C ILE A 307 -16.93 11.24 11.09
N VAL A 308 -17.79 10.78 12.00
CA VAL A 308 -18.99 11.54 12.40
C VAL A 308 -18.56 12.82 13.12
N GLY A 309 -17.65 12.72 14.08
CA GLY A 309 -17.21 13.83 14.91
C GLY A 309 -16.42 14.91 14.19
N SER A 310 -15.68 14.57 13.12
CA SER A 310 -14.84 15.50 12.34
C SER A 310 -15.57 16.77 11.88
N TYR A 311 -16.84 16.64 11.52
CA TYR A 311 -17.68 17.79 11.17
C TYR A 311 -18.13 18.60 12.41
N TYR A 312 -18.50 17.88 13.47
CA TYR A 312 -19.09 18.45 14.68
C TYR A 312 -18.08 19.06 15.64
N GLU A 313 -16.78 18.80 15.45
CA GLU A 313 -15.69 19.50 16.13
C GLU A 313 -15.74 21.00 15.78
N PHE A 314 -15.96 21.33 14.51
CA PHE A 314 -16.07 22.71 14.02
C PHE A 314 -17.48 23.28 14.06
N VAL A 315 -18.51 22.42 14.09
CA VAL A 315 -19.92 22.81 14.15
C VAL A 315 -20.60 22.13 15.36
N PRO A 316 -20.32 22.58 16.60
CA PRO A 316 -20.78 21.87 17.80
C PRO A 316 -22.30 21.72 17.86
N MET A 317 -22.75 20.49 18.13
CA MET A 317 -24.17 20.15 18.29
C MET A 317 -24.46 19.79 19.74
N LYS A 318 -25.45 20.45 20.36
CA LYS A 318 -25.89 20.19 21.75
C LYS A 318 -27.21 19.40 21.83
N SER A 319 -27.50 18.66 20.78
CA SER A 319 -28.68 17.79 20.62
C SER A 319 -28.21 16.42 20.15
N VAL A 320 -28.97 15.37 20.47
CA VAL A 320 -28.75 14.01 19.91
C VAL A 320 -29.38 13.84 18.53
N ASP A 321 -30.26 14.77 18.13
CA ASP A 321 -30.92 14.80 16.83
C ASP A 321 -30.10 15.62 15.84
N PHE A 322 -29.29 14.93 15.04
CA PHE A 322 -28.44 15.50 14.00
C PHE A 322 -28.08 14.45 12.93
N PRO A 323 -27.74 14.85 11.69
CA PRO A 323 -27.25 13.93 10.67
C PRO A 323 -25.87 13.34 11.03
N LEU A 324 -25.71 12.01 11.06
CA LEU A 324 -24.40 11.42 11.39
C LEU A 324 -23.31 11.78 10.35
N PHE A 325 -23.68 11.87 9.07
CA PHE A 325 -22.73 12.17 7.99
C PHE A 325 -23.16 13.41 7.21
N ASN A 326 -22.23 14.37 7.05
CA ASN A 326 -22.46 15.64 6.37
C ASN A 326 -21.67 15.71 5.05
N GLY A 327 -21.99 14.79 4.13
CA GLY A 327 -21.37 14.71 2.81
C GLY A 327 -19.85 14.47 2.89
N SER A 328 -19.08 15.28 2.14
CA SER A 328 -17.62 15.24 2.11
C SER A 328 -16.96 15.93 3.32
N SER A 329 -17.74 16.63 4.16
CA SER A 329 -17.22 17.28 5.36
C SER A 329 -17.10 16.32 6.55
N SER A 330 -17.68 15.12 6.45
CA SER A 330 -17.40 14.01 7.36
C SER A 330 -16.34 13.12 6.74
N HIS A 331 -15.12 13.20 7.25
CA HIS A 331 -13.96 12.42 6.80
C HIS A 331 -13.18 11.93 8.01
N PHE A 332 -12.31 10.94 7.82
CA PHE A 332 -11.46 10.47 8.90
C PHE A 332 -10.38 11.53 9.23
N THR A 333 -9.89 11.54 10.46
CA THR A 333 -8.85 12.46 10.95
C THR A 333 -7.62 11.68 11.44
N ASP A 334 -6.76 12.33 12.22
CA ASP A 334 -5.57 11.70 12.79
C ASP A 334 -5.90 10.57 13.75
N ASP A 335 -7.08 10.59 14.37
CA ASP A 335 -7.65 9.51 15.17
C ASP A 335 -7.64 8.18 14.43
N THR A 336 -8.25 8.13 13.24
CA THR A 336 -8.25 6.94 12.39
C THR A 336 -6.86 6.61 11.89
N VAL A 337 -6.09 7.60 11.40
CA VAL A 337 -4.75 7.34 10.86
C VAL A 337 -3.86 6.68 11.93
N MET A 338 -3.91 7.18 13.16
CA MET A 338 -3.15 6.64 14.29
C MET A 338 -3.74 5.35 14.86
N THR A 339 -5.07 5.15 14.78
CA THR A 339 -5.72 3.87 15.08
C THR A 339 -5.19 2.78 14.14
N ILE A 340 -5.09 3.07 12.85
CA ILE A 340 -4.56 2.14 11.85
C ILE A 340 -3.07 1.88 12.08
N ALA A 341 -2.28 2.92 12.39
CA ALA A 341 -0.86 2.76 12.76
C ALA A 341 -0.67 1.81 13.97
N ASN A 342 -1.52 1.93 15.01
CA ASN A 342 -1.50 1.02 16.15
C ASN A 342 -1.89 -0.42 15.77
N ALA A 343 -2.86 -0.59 14.86
CA ALA A 343 -3.23 -1.91 14.37
C ALA A 343 -2.09 -2.57 13.58
N ASP A 344 -1.42 -1.80 12.71
CA ASP A 344 -0.28 -2.27 11.92
C ASP A 344 0.92 -2.63 12.80
N TRP A 345 1.22 -1.81 13.82
CA TRP A 345 2.23 -2.12 14.82
C TRP A 345 1.99 -3.46 15.51
N LEU A 346 0.76 -3.73 15.92
CA LEU A 346 0.41 -5.01 16.55
C LEU A 346 0.52 -6.18 15.55
N LEU A 347 0.28 -5.95 14.26
CA LEU A 347 0.40 -6.97 13.22
C LEU A 347 1.87 -7.31 12.89
N THR A 348 2.75 -6.31 12.80
CA THR A 348 4.12 -6.51 12.31
C THR A 348 5.16 -6.62 13.42
N SER A 349 4.85 -6.12 14.63
CA SER A 349 5.81 -5.97 15.73
C SER A 349 7.02 -5.07 15.39
N ASP A 350 6.90 -4.22 14.36
CA ASP A 350 7.92 -3.22 14.00
C ASP A 350 7.97 -2.05 15.00
N SER A 351 8.84 -1.08 14.75
CA SER A 351 8.92 0.15 15.55
C SER A 351 7.63 0.96 15.42
N LEU A 352 6.84 1.03 16.50
CA LEU A 352 5.62 1.86 16.55
C LEU A 352 5.89 3.32 16.20
N LEU A 353 7.04 3.85 16.64
CA LEU A 353 7.47 5.21 16.31
C LEU A 353 7.60 5.40 14.79
N GLY A 354 8.32 4.49 14.12
CA GLY A 354 8.52 4.54 12.68
C GLY A 354 7.21 4.39 11.92
N ILE A 355 6.32 3.49 12.37
CA ILE A 355 4.99 3.32 11.79
C ILE A 355 4.16 4.60 11.95
N MET A 356 4.08 5.17 13.16
CA MET A 356 3.32 6.41 13.38
C MET A 356 3.84 7.57 12.53
N GLN A 357 5.16 7.73 12.39
CA GLN A 357 5.74 8.73 11.50
C GLN A 357 5.40 8.45 10.02
N ASP A 358 5.47 7.20 9.58
CA ASP A 358 5.12 6.83 8.20
C ASP A 358 3.64 7.15 7.89
N TYR A 359 2.70 6.62 8.67
CA TYR A 359 1.27 6.89 8.47
C TYR A 359 0.95 8.38 8.61
N GLY A 360 1.52 9.04 9.62
CA GLY A 360 1.32 10.47 9.85
C GLY A 360 1.81 11.35 8.70
N ASN A 361 2.89 10.96 8.03
CA ASN A 361 3.42 11.67 6.87
C ASN A 361 2.69 11.30 5.56
N ARG A 362 2.26 10.05 5.39
CA ARG A 362 1.54 9.58 4.19
C ARG A 362 0.08 10.02 4.14
N TYR A 363 -0.52 10.25 5.30
CA TYR A 363 -1.90 10.71 5.46
C TYR A 363 -1.92 11.99 6.32
N PRO A 364 -1.60 13.16 5.73
CA PRO A 364 -1.71 14.43 6.43
C PRO A 364 -3.13 14.66 6.95
N SER A 365 -3.24 15.09 8.21
CA SER A 365 -4.50 15.39 8.90
C SER A 365 -4.30 16.58 9.85
N SER A 366 -5.31 16.93 10.64
CA SER A 366 -5.32 17.99 11.65
C SER A 366 -4.51 17.67 12.91
N TYR A 367 -3.28 17.17 12.75
CA TYR A 367 -2.41 16.83 13.87
C TYR A 367 -2.17 18.01 14.82
N GLY A 368 -2.30 17.78 16.13
CA GLY A 368 -1.91 18.76 17.14
C GLY A 368 -0.44 19.19 16.98
N SER A 369 -0.16 20.48 17.21
CA SER A 369 1.14 21.10 16.85
C SER A 369 2.36 20.34 17.38
N MET A 370 2.35 19.89 18.64
CA MET A 370 3.46 19.13 19.22
C MET A 370 3.63 17.75 18.58
N PHE A 371 2.52 17.10 18.20
CA PHE A 371 2.55 15.83 17.49
C PHE A 371 3.06 16.02 16.06
N TYR A 372 2.65 17.11 15.39
CA TYR A 372 3.16 17.45 14.06
C TYR A 372 4.70 17.66 14.07
N GLU A 373 5.24 18.38 15.06
CA GLU A 373 6.70 18.52 15.21
C GLU A 373 7.37 17.16 15.48
N TRP A 374 6.76 16.32 16.30
CA TRP A 374 7.21 14.95 16.55
C TRP A 374 7.20 14.10 15.26
N LEU A 375 6.19 14.25 14.39
CA LEU A 375 6.11 13.54 13.11
C LEU A 375 7.23 13.91 12.13
N LYS A 376 7.73 15.15 12.20
CA LYS A 376 8.74 15.69 11.27
C LYS A 376 10.18 15.57 11.76
N ALA A 377 10.39 15.28 13.05
CA ALA A 377 11.73 15.19 13.61
C ALA A 377 12.45 13.88 13.20
N ASP A 378 13.75 13.96 12.92
CA ASP A 378 14.57 12.81 12.52
C ASP A 378 14.76 11.75 13.63
N ASN A 379 14.70 12.18 14.90
CA ASN A 379 14.81 11.31 16.07
C ASN A 379 13.91 11.82 17.20
N PRO A 380 12.58 11.68 17.05
CA PRO A 380 11.64 12.33 17.93
C PRO A 380 11.68 11.70 19.33
N GLN A 381 11.50 12.53 20.35
CA GLN A 381 11.35 12.09 21.74
C GLN A 381 9.93 12.36 22.20
N PRO A 382 9.35 11.53 23.08
CA PRO A 382 8.06 11.84 23.67
C PRO A 382 8.15 13.15 24.47
N TYR A 383 7.10 13.96 24.40
CA TYR A 383 7.13 15.37 24.79
C TYR A 383 6.25 15.70 26.00
N ASN A 384 6.09 14.73 26.90
CA ASN A 384 5.34 14.85 28.16
C ASN A 384 3.90 15.36 27.99
N SER A 385 3.24 14.92 26.91
CA SER A 385 1.86 15.30 26.62
C SER A 385 0.86 14.54 27.50
N TRP A 386 -0.10 15.28 28.06
CA TRP A 386 -1.29 14.78 28.74
C TRP A 386 -2.53 14.75 27.83
N GLY A 387 -2.36 15.05 26.55
CA GLY A 387 -3.44 15.12 25.57
C GLY A 387 -4.12 13.78 25.29
N ASN A 388 -5.34 13.84 24.77
CA ASN A 388 -6.20 12.71 24.42
C ASN A 388 -5.73 11.91 23.18
N GLY A 389 -4.73 12.41 22.45
CA GLY A 389 -4.16 11.73 21.29
C GLY A 389 -3.56 10.34 21.55
N SER A 390 -3.27 10.00 22.81
CA SER A 390 -2.91 8.63 23.20
C SER A 390 -4.13 7.70 23.32
N ALA A 391 -5.27 8.23 23.78
CA ALA A 391 -6.51 7.49 23.98
C ALA A 391 -7.28 7.28 22.67
N MET A 392 -7.26 8.26 21.77
CA MET A 392 -8.00 8.23 20.50
C MET A 392 -7.66 7.03 19.61
N ARG A 393 -6.40 6.61 19.65
CA ARG A 393 -5.81 5.60 18.75
C ARG A 393 -5.66 4.21 19.35
N VAL A 394 -5.98 4.03 20.63
CA VAL A 394 -5.63 2.81 21.39
C VAL A 394 -6.60 1.65 21.16
N SER A 395 -7.65 1.86 20.37
CA SER A 395 -8.70 0.86 20.11
C SER A 395 -8.16 -0.54 19.75
N PRO A 396 -7.17 -0.70 18.83
CA PRO A 396 -6.62 -2.00 18.47
C PRO A 396 -6.02 -2.76 19.66
N VAL A 397 -5.33 -2.06 20.57
CA VAL A 397 -4.74 -2.68 21.77
C VAL A 397 -5.83 -3.34 22.62
N GLY A 398 -7.00 -2.70 22.73
CA GLY A 398 -8.14 -3.26 23.45
C GLY A 398 -8.59 -4.62 22.91
N TRP A 399 -8.36 -4.92 21.63
CA TRP A 399 -8.72 -6.17 20.96
C TRP A 399 -7.63 -7.25 20.97
N ALA A 400 -6.35 -6.87 20.95
CA ALA A 400 -5.25 -7.76 20.60
C ALA A 400 -4.87 -8.82 21.66
N PHE A 401 -5.08 -8.55 22.95
CA PHE A 401 -4.51 -9.37 24.03
C PHE A 401 -5.53 -10.27 24.73
N ASN A 402 -5.07 -11.36 25.35
CA ASN A 402 -5.95 -12.33 26.04
C ASN A 402 -6.20 -11.97 27.49
N THR A 403 -5.36 -11.11 28.08
CA THR A 403 -5.50 -10.66 29.46
C THR A 403 -5.59 -9.14 29.54
N LEU A 404 -6.23 -8.65 30.61
CA LEU A 404 -6.32 -7.21 30.89
C LEU A 404 -4.93 -6.63 31.20
N GLU A 405 -4.06 -7.39 31.86
CA GLU A 405 -2.72 -6.93 32.24
C GLU A 405 -1.84 -6.68 31.01
N GLU A 406 -1.82 -7.62 30.05
CA GLU A 406 -1.16 -7.43 28.75
C GLU A 406 -1.74 -6.24 27.97
N THR A 407 -3.08 -6.10 27.99
CA THR A 407 -3.77 -4.96 27.35
C THR A 407 -3.29 -3.62 27.93
N LEU A 408 -3.18 -3.52 29.27
CA LEU A 408 -2.76 -2.30 29.95
C LEU A 408 -1.29 -1.96 29.68
N GLU A 409 -0.42 -2.97 29.61
CA GLU A 409 0.99 -2.76 29.31
C GLU A 409 1.20 -2.31 27.86
N ALA A 410 0.55 -2.96 26.89
CA ALA A 410 0.59 -2.54 25.50
C ALA A 410 -0.02 -1.14 25.29
N ALA A 411 -1.08 -0.80 26.02
CA ALA A 411 -1.70 0.53 25.96
C ALA A 411 -0.73 1.60 26.45
N LYS A 412 -0.01 1.34 27.55
CA LYS A 412 1.06 2.21 28.05
C LYS A 412 2.17 2.38 27.01
N GLN A 413 2.67 1.28 26.42
CA GLN A 413 3.71 1.35 25.39
C GLN A 413 3.27 2.19 24.19
N SER A 414 2.02 2.04 23.75
CA SER A 414 1.47 2.84 22.63
C SER A 414 1.32 4.33 22.94
N ALA A 415 1.12 4.67 24.22
CA ALA A 415 1.04 6.04 24.68
C ALA A 415 2.43 6.68 24.80
N GLU A 416 3.38 5.98 25.44
CA GLU A 416 4.71 6.51 25.80
C GLU A 416 5.56 6.96 24.61
N VAL A 417 5.27 6.50 23.39
CA VAL A 417 5.93 6.94 22.16
C VAL A 417 5.77 8.45 21.93
N THR A 418 4.68 9.06 22.40
CA THR A 418 4.43 10.52 22.27
C THR A 418 3.92 11.18 23.56
N HIS A 419 3.12 10.47 24.35
CA HIS A 419 2.41 10.94 25.54
C HIS A 419 2.92 10.22 26.80
N ASN A 420 4.16 10.50 27.20
CA ASN A 420 4.77 9.91 28.40
C ASN A 420 4.37 10.61 29.72
N HIS A 421 3.37 11.51 29.70
CA HIS A 421 2.78 12.04 30.93
C HIS A 421 1.85 10.99 31.57
N PRO A 422 1.78 10.88 32.91
CA PRO A 422 0.92 9.90 33.59
C PRO A 422 -0.54 9.92 33.15
N GLU A 423 -1.11 11.11 32.93
CA GLU A 423 -2.50 11.25 32.49
C GLU A 423 -2.72 10.87 31.01
N GLY A 424 -1.70 11.04 30.15
CA GLY A 424 -1.73 10.55 28.77
C GLY A 424 -1.73 9.03 28.71
N ILE A 425 -0.86 8.39 29.50
CA ILE A 425 -0.79 6.93 29.66
C ILE A 425 -2.11 6.38 30.24
N LYS A 426 -2.60 7.02 31.31
CA LYS A 426 -3.83 6.64 31.99
C LYS A 426 -5.05 6.68 31.07
N GLY A 427 -5.18 7.70 30.21
CA GLY A 427 -6.28 7.78 29.25
C GLY A 427 -6.28 6.65 28.22
N ALA A 428 -5.10 6.29 27.70
CA ALA A 428 -4.93 5.16 26.79
C ALA A 428 -5.26 3.82 27.48
N GLN A 429 -4.75 3.62 28.70
CA GLN A 429 -5.02 2.42 29.49
C GLN A 429 -6.51 2.27 29.85
N ALA A 430 -7.17 3.35 30.27
CA ALA A 430 -8.59 3.33 30.59
C ALA A 430 -9.46 2.99 29.37
N THR A 431 -9.15 3.58 28.22
CA THR A 431 -9.87 3.31 26.96
C THR A 431 -9.68 1.86 26.51
N ALA A 432 -8.44 1.36 26.48
CA ALA A 432 -8.15 -0.03 26.14
C ALA A 432 -8.79 -1.03 27.12
N ALA A 433 -8.81 -0.71 28.41
CA ALA A 433 -9.49 -1.51 29.43
C ALA A 433 -11.01 -1.59 29.21
N CYS A 434 -11.66 -0.46 28.88
CA CYS A 434 -13.08 -0.45 28.53
C CYS A 434 -13.37 -1.39 27.36
N ILE A 435 -12.58 -1.34 26.28
CA ILE A 435 -12.74 -2.18 25.09
C ILE A 435 -12.53 -3.66 25.45
N TYR A 436 -11.46 -3.99 26.18
CA TYR A 436 -11.19 -5.36 26.63
C TYR A 436 -12.33 -5.91 27.49
N LEU A 437 -12.78 -5.17 28.50
CA LEU A 437 -13.84 -5.59 29.41
C LEU A 437 -15.18 -5.73 28.67
N ALA A 438 -15.47 -4.83 27.73
CA ALA A 438 -16.65 -4.89 26.88
C ALA A 438 -16.68 -6.15 26.01
N ARG A 439 -15.62 -6.40 25.21
CA ARG A 439 -15.61 -7.57 24.31
C ARG A 439 -15.56 -8.90 25.06
N THR A 440 -15.01 -8.92 26.28
CA THR A 440 -15.01 -10.09 27.18
C THR A 440 -16.30 -10.27 27.97
N GLY A 441 -17.34 -9.46 27.69
CA GLY A 441 -18.70 -9.65 28.18
C GLY A 441 -18.97 -9.09 29.57
N LYS A 442 -18.15 -8.15 30.07
CA LYS A 442 -18.46 -7.46 31.33
C LYS A 442 -19.62 -6.49 31.13
N SER A 443 -20.47 -6.36 32.15
CA SER A 443 -21.56 -5.39 32.13
C SER A 443 -21.02 -3.96 32.22
N LYS A 444 -21.79 -2.99 31.73
CA LYS A 444 -21.51 -1.55 31.89
C LYS A 444 -21.21 -1.17 33.33
N GLN A 445 -21.96 -1.71 34.29
CA GLN A 445 -21.73 -1.49 35.71
C GLN A 445 -20.34 -1.98 36.16
N LYS A 446 -19.90 -3.16 35.69
CA LYS A 446 -18.57 -3.70 36.02
C LYS A 446 -17.44 -2.93 35.35
N ILE A 447 -17.66 -2.45 34.12
CA ILE A 447 -16.73 -1.55 33.43
C ILE A 447 -16.60 -0.25 34.23
N LYS A 448 -17.72 0.38 34.58
CA LYS A 448 -17.77 1.60 35.40
C LYS A 448 -17.00 1.44 36.72
N GLU A 449 -17.33 0.42 37.50
CA GLU A 449 -16.67 0.13 38.79
C GLU A 449 -15.15 -0.01 38.64
N TYR A 450 -14.70 -0.74 37.61
CA TYR A 450 -13.28 -0.92 37.34
C TYR A 450 -12.61 0.42 37.00
N ILE A 451 -13.19 1.21 36.11
CA ILE A 451 -12.60 2.49 35.69
C ILE A 451 -12.56 3.50 36.84
N GLU A 452 -13.63 3.63 37.61
CA GLU A 452 -13.68 4.53 38.79
C GLU A 452 -12.64 4.09 39.84
N THR A 453 -12.47 2.79 40.08
CA THR A 453 -11.55 2.28 41.12
C THR A 453 -10.09 2.33 40.69
N THR A 454 -9.79 1.94 39.45
CA THR A 454 -8.41 1.78 38.97
C THR A 454 -7.83 3.09 38.45
N PHE A 455 -8.64 3.91 37.78
CA PHE A 455 -8.16 5.15 37.15
C PHE A 455 -8.67 6.42 37.85
N GLY A 456 -9.64 6.32 38.77
CA GLY A 456 -10.13 7.47 39.54
C GLY A 456 -10.95 8.47 38.72
N TYR A 457 -11.46 8.07 37.55
CA TYR A 457 -12.35 8.92 36.77
C TYR A 457 -13.74 9.00 37.41
N ASN A 458 -14.36 10.18 37.40
CA ASN A 458 -15.74 10.33 37.86
C ASN A 458 -16.72 10.01 36.73
N LEU A 459 -17.33 8.83 36.79
CA LEU A 459 -18.30 8.32 35.81
C LEU A 459 -19.74 8.36 36.32
N SER A 460 -19.99 9.04 37.43
CA SER A 460 -21.31 9.10 38.08
C SER A 460 -22.17 10.29 37.62
N ARG A 461 -21.63 11.11 36.70
CA ARG A 461 -22.34 12.20 36.01
C ARG A 461 -23.15 11.62 34.85
N THR A 462 -24.13 12.38 34.38
CA THR A 462 -24.94 12.08 33.19
C THR A 462 -24.58 12.96 32.00
N CYS A 463 -24.88 12.50 30.79
CA CYS A 463 -24.74 13.26 29.56
C CYS A 463 -25.54 14.57 29.62
N ASP A 464 -26.72 14.56 30.24
CA ASP A 464 -27.54 15.76 30.41
C ASP A 464 -26.93 16.79 31.36
N GLU A 465 -26.20 16.36 32.39
CA GLU A 465 -25.44 17.26 33.28
C GLU A 465 -24.19 17.84 32.58
N ILE A 466 -23.54 17.05 31.73
CA ILE A 466 -22.29 17.42 31.04
C ILE A 466 -22.57 18.35 29.85
N ARG A 467 -23.56 18.02 29.02
CA ARG A 467 -23.83 18.65 27.72
C ARG A 467 -23.85 20.19 27.73
N PRO A 468 -24.49 20.87 28.71
CA PRO A 468 -24.58 22.33 28.71
C PRO A 468 -23.25 23.05 28.96
N THR A 469 -22.27 22.38 29.57
CA THR A 469 -21.03 23.03 30.05
C THR A 469 -19.75 22.44 29.45
N TYR A 470 -19.84 21.36 28.70
CA TYR A 470 -18.71 20.76 28.02
C TYR A 470 -18.33 21.53 26.74
N TYR A 471 -17.05 21.81 26.54
CA TYR A 471 -16.51 22.53 25.38
C TYR A 471 -15.19 21.86 24.97
N PHE A 472 -14.58 22.36 23.88
CA PHE A 472 -13.35 21.80 23.33
C PHE A 472 -12.30 21.54 24.43
N ASN A 473 -11.80 20.30 24.49
CA ASN A 473 -10.88 19.85 25.51
C ASN A 473 -9.99 18.74 24.95
N GLU A 474 -8.73 19.06 24.74
CA GLU A 474 -7.71 18.15 24.20
C GLU A 474 -7.08 17.24 25.27
N SER A 475 -7.52 17.30 26.55
CA SER A 475 -6.94 16.50 27.64
C SER A 475 -7.53 15.10 27.74
N CYS A 476 -6.72 14.10 28.13
CA CYS A 476 -7.25 12.80 28.52
C CYS A 476 -8.29 12.91 29.66
N GLN A 477 -8.03 13.76 30.67
CA GLN A 477 -8.88 13.87 31.87
C GLN A 477 -10.25 14.49 31.59
N GLY A 478 -10.37 15.29 30.54
CA GLY A 478 -11.60 15.92 30.12
C GLY A 478 -12.24 15.30 28.89
N THR A 479 -11.66 14.26 28.30
CA THR A 479 -12.19 13.58 27.10
C THR A 479 -12.60 12.14 27.39
N VAL A 480 -11.71 11.38 28.03
CA VAL A 480 -11.90 9.96 28.29
C VAL A 480 -13.09 9.68 29.21
N PRO A 481 -13.28 10.37 30.36
CA PRO A 481 -14.44 10.07 31.20
C PRO A 481 -15.77 10.44 30.53
N GLU A 482 -15.84 11.51 29.76
CA GLU A 482 -17.01 11.97 29.02
C GLU A 482 -17.41 10.94 27.94
N SER A 483 -16.42 10.42 27.21
CA SER A 483 -16.60 9.34 26.23
C SER A 483 -17.14 8.07 26.88
N ILE A 484 -16.59 7.69 28.05
CA ILE A 484 -17.04 6.50 28.79
C ILE A 484 -18.46 6.71 29.32
N ILE A 485 -18.81 7.91 29.82
CA ILE A 485 -20.18 8.21 30.29
C ILE A 485 -21.19 8.10 29.15
N ALA A 486 -20.88 8.66 27.97
CA ALA A 486 -21.74 8.51 26.78
C ALA A 486 -21.93 7.04 26.40
N PHE A 487 -20.87 6.24 26.44
CA PHE A 487 -20.99 4.79 26.27
C PHE A 487 -21.88 4.16 27.36
N LEU A 488 -21.68 4.49 28.64
CA LEU A 488 -22.44 3.89 29.73
C LEU A 488 -23.94 4.17 29.63
N GLU A 489 -24.35 5.36 29.17
CA GLU A 489 -25.76 5.73 29.01
C GLU A 489 -26.41 5.27 27.69
N SER A 490 -25.62 4.91 26.69
CA SER A 490 -26.15 4.46 25.39
C SER A 490 -27.02 3.18 25.48
N THR A 491 -27.83 2.94 24.47
CA THR A 491 -28.64 1.71 24.34
C THR A 491 -28.13 0.78 23.24
N ASP A 492 -27.41 1.35 22.27
CA ASP A 492 -26.84 0.71 21.09
C ASP A 492 -25.66 1.55 20.58
N TYR A 493 -25.03 1.12 19.48
CA TYR A 493 -23.90 1.83 18.92
C TYR A 493 -24.24 3.27 18.45
N GLU A 494 -25.36 3.45 17.75
CA GLU A 494 -25.72 4.77 17.22
C GLU A 494 -26.05 5.76 18.33
N SER A 495 -26.80 5.35 19.35
CA SER A 495 -27.07 6.17 20.53
C SER A 495 -25.79 6.54 21.28
N ALA A 496 -24.76 5.68 21.31
CA ALA A 496 -23.47 6.03 21.89
C ALA A 496 -22.79 7.18 21.12
N ILE A 497 -22.76 7.09 19.78
CA ILE A 497 -22.23 8.16 18.93
C ILE A 497 -23.07 9.45 19.07
N ARG A 498 -24.40 9.34 19.05
CA ARG A 498 -25.28 10.52 19.22
C ARG A 498 -25.09 11.19 20.58
N LEU A 499 -25.00 10.41 21.65
CA LEU A 499 -24.77 10.95 22.99
C LEU A 499 -23.43 11.67 23.05
N THR A 500 -22.34 11.03 22.62
CA THR A 500 -20.99 11.60 22.74
C THR A 500 -20.82 12.87 21.90
N ILE A 501 -21.25 12.85 20.63
CA ILE A 501 -21.16 14.03 19.75
C ILE A 501 -22.08 15.15 20.26
N SER A 502 -23.22 14.83 20.86
CA SER A 502 -24.09 15.85 21.46
C SER A 502 -23.46 16.57 22.64
N LEU A 503 -22.42 16.00 23.28
CA LEU A 503 -21.67 16.70 24.33
C LEU A 503 -20.86 17.85 23.73
N GLY A 504 -20.53 17.81 22.44
CA GLY A 504 -19.55 18.70 21.80
C GLY A 504 -18.13 18.38 22.25
N GLY A 505 -17.25 19.37 22.23
CA GLY A 505 -15.85 19.18 22.63
C GLY A 505 -14.96 18.88 21.43
N ASP A 506 -13.94 18.08 21.67
CA ASP A 506 -13.07 17.47 20.66
C ASP A 506 -13.81 16.26 20.06
N ALA A 507 -14.70 16.55 19.10
CA ALA A 507 -15.86 15.71 18.78
C ALA A 507 -15.48 14.42 18.02
N ASP A 508 -14.53 14.49 17.10
CA ASP A 508 -13.90 13.32 16.47
C ASP A 508 -13.21 12.46 17.53
N THR A 509 -12.42 13.04 18.43
CA THR A 509 -11.72 12.29 19.47
C THR A 509 -12.66 11.57 20.45
N VAL A 510 -13.62 12.28 21.03
CA VAL A 510 -14.61 11.63 21.93
C VAL A 510 -15.46 10.61 21.16
N GLY A 511 -15.71 10.86 19.88
CA GLY A 511 -16.34 9.95 18.94
C GLY A 511 -15.57 8.65 18.80
N ALA A 512 -14.28 8.72 18.50
CA ALA A 512 -13.40 7.58 18.29
C ALA A 512 -13.29 6.70 19.54
N ILE A 513 -13.09 7.31 20.71
CA ILE A 513 -13.02 6.61 21.99
C ILE A 513 -14.35 5.91 22.29
N THR A 514 -15.47 6.65 22.21
CA THR A 514 -16.80 6.11 22.52
C THR A 514 -17.17 4.98 21.56
N GLY A 515 -16.92 5.19 20.27
CA GLY A 515 -17.22 4.25 19.20
C GLY A 515 -16.45 2.94 19.32
N GLY A 516 -15.16 2.99 19.69
CA GLY A 516 -14.36 1.80 19.96
C GLY A 516 -14.91 0.95 21.11
N ILE A 517 -15.32 1.60 22.21
CA ILE A 517 -15.93 0.93 23.36
C ILE A 517 -17.30 0.36 23.01
N ALA A 518 -18.14 1.13 22.31
CA ALA A 518 -19.48 0.75 21.92
C ALA A 518 -19.48 -0.45 20.96
N GLU A 519 -18.58 -0.49 19.97
CA GLU A 519 -18.42 -1.62 19.06
C GLU A 519 -18.07 -2.90 19.83
N ALA A 520 -17.12 -2.82 20.77
CA ALA A 520 -16.72 -3.97 21.57
C ALA A 520 -17.86 -4.52 22.44
N TYR A 521 -18.73 -3.63 22.94
CA TYR A 521 -19.84 -4.00 23.80
C TYR A 521 -21.04 -4.53 23.03
N TYR A 522 -21.53 -3.77 22.05
CA TYR A 522 -22.74 -4.09 21.30
C TYR A 522 -22.50 -5.11 20.20
N LYS A 523 -21.28 -5.20 19.67
CA LYS A 523 -20.86 -6.13 18.59
C LYS A 523 -21.57 -5.93 17.24
N GLU A 524 -22.55 -5.06 17.20
CA GLU A 524 -23.32 -4.68 16.02
C GLU A 524 -23.20 -3.17 15.80
N ILE A 525 -22.93 -2.81 14.56
CA ILE A 525 -22.93 -1.42 14.08
C ILE A 525 -23.93 -1.40 12.94
N PRO A 526 -24.90 -0.47 12.92
CA PRO A 526 -25.86 -0.35 11.83
C PRO A 526 -25.19 -0.38 10.46
N GLN A 527 -25.74 -1.15 9.53
CA GLN A 527 -25.14 -1.37 8.21
C GLN A 527 -24.88 -0.06 7.47
N TYR A 528 -25.82 0.89 7.54
CA TYR A 528 -25.67 2.18 6.86
C TYR A 528 -24.48 2.99 7.40
N ILE A 529 -24.14 2.87 8.69
CA ILE A 529 -22.94 3.48 9.28
C ILE A 529 -21.69 2.80 8.73
N ARG A 530 -21.67 1.45 8.71
CA ARG A 530 -20.53 0.70 8.17
C ARG A 530 -20.26 1.05 6.71
N GLU A 531 -21.29 1.11 5.89
CA GLU A 531 -21.17 1.45 4.47
C GLU A 531 -20.63 2.86 4.26
N GLU A 532 -21.12 3.85 5.02
CA GLU A 532 -20.61 5.21 4.93
C GLU A 532 -19.15 5.32 5.38
N VAL A 533 -18.75 4.59 6.42
CA VAL A 533 -17.34 4.53 6.85
C VAL A 533 -16.46 3.94 5.74
N LEU A 534 -16.79 2.75 5.23
CA LEU A 534 -15.95 2.05 4.26
C LEU A 534 -15.80 2.83 2.95
N LYS A 535 -16.81 3.59 2.53
CA LYS A 535 -16.72 4.50 1.36
C LYS A 535 -15.69 5.61 1.54
N ARG A 536 -15.35 5.97 2.78
CA ARG A 536 -14.46 7.09 3.13
C ARG A 536 -13.04 6.65 3.45
N LEU A 537 -12.77 5.35 3.57
CA LEU A 537 -11.46 4.84 3.93
C LEU A 537 -10.62 4.45 2.70
N PRO A 538 -9.30 4.67 2.74
CA PRO A 538 -8.37 4.04 1.82
C PRO A 538 -8.45 2.51 1.94
N ASN A 539 -8.28 1.80 0.83
CA ASN A 539 -8.25 0.32 0.85
C ASN A 539 -7.15 -0.22 1.79
N GLU A 540 -6.01 0.47 1.91
CA GLU A 540 -4.95 0.12 2.86
C GLU A 540 -5.48 0.01 4.29
N PHE A 541 -6.34 0.96 4.72
CA PHE A 541 -6.88 0.95 6.08
C PHE A 541 -7.85 -0.22 6.26
N ILE A 542 -8.71 -0.47 5.26
CA ILE A 542 -9.65 -1.59 5.23
C ILE A 542 -8.89 -2.93 5.33
N ASP A 543 -7.80 -3.09 4.59
CA ASP A 543 -6.98 -4.30 4.58
C ASP A 543 -6.28 -4.53 5.93
N ILE A 544 -5.74 -3.47 6.55
CA ILE A 544 -5.13 -3.55 7.88
C ILE A 544 -6.18 -3.96 8.92
N MET A 545 -7.36 -3.35 8.88
CA MET A 545 -8.46 -3.72 9.78
C MET A 545 -8.88 -5.18 9.60
N GLN A 546 -8.91 -5.67 8.35
CA GLN A 546 -9.26 -7.04 8.05
C GLN A 546 -8.19 -8.03 8.56
N ARG A 547 -6.90 -7.77 8.28
CA ARG A 547 -5.79 -8.58 8.80
C ARG A 547 -5.75 -8.58 10.32
N PHE A 548 -6.00 -7.42 10.93
CA PHE A 548 -6.07 -7.26 12.38
C PHE A 548 -7.19 -8.11 12.98
N TYR A 549 -8.39 -8.09 12.36
CA TYR A 549 -9.49 -8.96 12.74
C TYR A 549 -9.12 -10.45 12.65
N GLU A 550 -8.51 -10.86 11.55
CA GLU A 550 -8.12 -12.25 11.31
C GLU A 550 -7.09 -12.75 12.32
N MET A 551 -6.06 -11.94 12.61
CA MET A 551 -4.98 -12.27 13.54
C MET A 551 -5.48 -12.38 14.99
N PHE A 552 -6.23 -11.38 15.46
CA PHE A 552 -6.49 -11.19 16.89
C PHE A 552 -7.88 -11.61 17.36
N VAL A 553 -8.84 -11.78 16.43
CA VAL A 553 -10.25 -12.04 16.80
C VAL A 553 -10.79 -13.30 16.13
N ASP A 554 -10.43 -13.59 14.88
CA ASP A 554 -10.87 -14.82 14.21
C ASP A 554 -10.14 -16.06 14.74
N LYS A 555 -10.81 -16.80 15.62
CA LYS A 555 -10.29 -18.04 16.23
C LYS A 555 -10.09 -19.20 15.26
N ARG A 556 -10.48 -19.07 13.98
CA ARG A 556 -10.24 -20.11 12.96
C ARG A 556 -8.75 -20.25 12.59
N ILE A 557 -7.95 -19.21 12.77
CA ILE A 557 -6.51 -19.25 12.46
C ILE A 557 -5.70 -19.96 13.58
N ILE A 558 -6.14 -19.88 14.84
CA ILE A 558 -5.40 -20.44 15.99
C ILE A 558 -5.49 -21.98 16.08
N LYS A 559 -6.43 -22.62 15.37
CA LYS A 559 -6.63 -24.09 15.43
C LYS A 559 -5.77 -24.91 14.47
N ASN A 560 -5.04 -24.29 13.54
CA ASN A 560 -4.23 -25.01 12.55
C ASN A 560 -2.72 -25.00 12.85
N SER A 561 -2.32 -24.53 14.04
CA SER A 561 -0.90 -24.39 14.43
C SER A 561 -0.52 -25.17 15.71
N ILE A 562 -1.25 -26.25 16.05
CA ILE A 562 -0.85 -27.20 17.11
C ILE A 562 -0.83 -28.61 16.55
#